data_AF-A0A6V8KW13-F1
#
_entry.id   AF-A0A6V8KW13-F1
#
_cell.length_a   1.000
_cell.length_b   1.000
_cell.length_c   1.000
_cell.angle_alpha   90.00
_cell.angle_beta   90.00
_cell.angle_gamma   90.00
#
_symmetry.space_group_name_H-M   'P 1'
#
loop_
_entity.id
_entity.type
_entity.pdbx_description
1 polymer ?
#
loop_
_entity_poly.entity_id
_entity_poly.type
_entity_poly.pdbx_seq_one_letter_code
_entity_poly.pdbx_strand_id
1 'polypeptide(L)'
;MVVWLALAFTQSRFGRLSEATRHQVLAILDAGGDLDRWQAAGPGAVRRRAAVLEKVRAQVEGAQPAPRKVRLRRRPRSSLSVGQVLAYRTRNGRMHLMRVAALIDMRDCGMQPAIQFMEYAEAALPDPQLLGSIPDRRRHPKWKKVELWIIDDTPQQRDHVGIQAVGFRSEADALEVRDPKSASTWAELAAYLETRDQPPT
;
A
#
# COMPACT_ATOMS: atom_id res chain seq x y z
N MET A 1 3.23 -29.96 1.05
CA MET A 1 2.22 -30.60 1.93
C MET A 1 1.34 -29.59 2.67
N VAL A 2 1.90 -28.61 3.41
CA VAL A 2 1.14 -27.57 4.13
C VAL A 2 0.19 -26.77 3.23
N VAL A 3 0.57 -26.56 1.96
CA VAL A 3 -0.25 -25.86 0.96
C VAL A 3 -1.62 -26.50 0.77
N TRP A 4 -1.69 -27.84 0.71
CA TRP A 4 -2.95 -28.57 0.50
C TRP A 4 -3.91 -28.39 1.69
N LEU A 5 -3.38 -28.51 2.92
CA LEU A 5 -4.17 -28.31 4.15
C LEU A 5 -4.73 -26.89 4.21
N ALA A 6 -3.91 -25.87 3.92
CA ALA A 6 -4.36 -24.47 3.91
C ALA A 6 -5.37 -24.20 2.79
N LEU A 7 -5.16 -24.77 1.61
CA LEU A 7 -6.06 -24.63 0.46
C LEU A 7 -7.43 -25.26 0.76
N ALA A 8 -7.48 -26.51 1.21
CA ALA A 8 -8.73 -27.20 1.50
C ALA A 8 -9.51 -26.52 2.63
N PHE A 9 -8.81 -26.12 3.70
CA PHE A 9 -9.42 -25.37 4.79
C PHE A 9 -10.06 -24.07 4.30
N THR A 10 -9.34 -23.33 3.45
CA THR A 10 -9.86 -22.08 2.86
C THR A 10 -11.04 -22.36 1.94
N GLN A 11 -10.92 -23.32 1.01
CA GLN A 11 -12.00 -23.65 0.08
C GLN A 11 -13.27 -24.11 0.80
N SER A 12 -13.14 -24.98 1.81
CA SER A 12 -14.28 -25.44 2.63
C SER A 12 -14.97 -24.26 3.33
N ARG A 13 -14.20 -23.33 3.92
CA ARG A 13 -14.75 -22.11 4.56
C ARG A 13 -15.55 -21.23 3.58
N PHE A 14 -15.22 -21.25 2.29
CA PHE A 14 -15.93 -20.51 1.25
C PHE A 14 -17.02 -21.34 0.54
N GLY A 15 -17.27 -22.59 0.95
CA GLY A 15 -18.25 -23.47 0.29
C GLY A 15 -17.84 -23.88 -1.12
N ARG A 16 -16.52 -24.02 -1.35
CA ARG A 16 -15.91 -24.21 -2.67
C ARG A 16 -14.85 -25.32 -2.65
N LEU A 17 -14.88 -26.22 -1.66
CA LEU A 17 -13.97 -27.35 -1.61
C LEU A 17 -14.28 -28.30 -2.76
N SER A 18 -13.29 -28.47 -3.63
CA SER A 18 -13.34 -29.44 -4.72
C SER A 18 -13.06 -30.85 -4.23
N GLU A 19 -13.67 -31.85 -4.86
CA GLU A 19 -13.46 -33.26 -4.51
C GLU A 19 -12.00 -33.69 -4.69
N ALA A 20 -11.31 -33.21 -5.73
CA ALA A 20 -9.88 -33.48 -5.91
C ALA A 20 -9.03 -32.96 -4.73
N THR A 21 -9.35 -31.75 -4.23
CA THR A 21 -8.64 -31.18 -3.07
C THR A 21 -9.02 -31.90 -1.77
N ARG A 22 -10.29 -32.30 -1.62
CA ARG A 22 -10.77 -33.12 -0.50
C ARG A 22 -9.99 -34.44 -0.41
N HIS A 23 -9.97 -35.22 -1.50
CA HIS A 23 -9.25 -36.49 -1.56
C HIS A 23 -7.77 -36.34 -1.23
N GLN A 24 -7.11 -35.34 -1.82
CA GLN A 24 -5.69 -35.10 -1.58
C GLN A 24 -5.39 -34.76 -0.12
N VAL A 25 -6.24 -33.97 0.53
CA VAL A 25 -6.05 -33.63 1.94
C VAL A 25 -6.35 -34.79 2.87
N LEU A 26 -7.38 -35.58 2.60
CA LEU A 26 -7.67 -36.78 3.39
C LEU A 26 -6.51 -37.77 3.31
N ALA A 27 -5.97 -38.03 2.12
CA ALA A 27 -4.79 -38.89 1.97
C ALA A 27 -3.58 -38.38 2.77
N ILE A 28 -3.35 -37.05 2.81
CA ILE A 28 -2.29 -36.45 3.63
C ILE A 28 -2.55 -36.64 5.13
N LEU A 29 -3.80 -36.47 5.58
CA LEU A 29 -4.18 -36.63 6.98
C LEU A 29 -4.09 -38.09 7.42
N ASP A 30 -4.48 -39.03 6.56
CA ASP A 30 -4.40 -40.47 6.80
C ASP A 30 -2.95 -40.95 6.87
N ALA A 31 -2.05 -40.33 6.11
CA ALA A 31 -0.60 -40.55 6.21
C ALA A 31 0.06 -39.91 7.47
N GLY A 32 -0.72 -39.35 8.39
CA GLY A 32 -0.23 -38.73 9.63
C GLY A 32 0.16 -37.25 9.50
N GLY A 33 -0.08 -36.63 8.34
CA GLY A 33 0.20 -35.22 8.10
C GLY A 33 1.70 -34.89 8.20
N ASP A 34 2.03 -33.71 8.75
CA ASP A 34 3.41 -33.22 8.90
C ASP A 34 3.93 -33.31 10.33
N LEU A 35 3.33 -34.15 11.18
CA LEU A 35 3.65 -34.19 12.62
C LEU A 35 5.15 -34.40 12.90
N ASP A 36 5.83 -35.18 12.06
CA ASP A 36 7.27 -35.43 12.19
C ASP A 36 8.12 -34.16 12.11
N ARG A 37 7.70 -33.18 11.30
CA ARG A 37 8.40 -31.88 11.20
C ARG A 37 8.34 -31.07 12.49
N TRP A 38 7.35 -31.33 13.34
CA TRP A 38 7.13 -30.60 14.58
C TRP A 38 7.80 -31.27 15.79
N GLN A 39 8.39 -32.45 15.63
CA GLN A 39 9.08 -33.16 16.71
C GLN A 39 10.25 -32.32 17.28
N ALA A 40 11.03 -31.67 16.42
CA ALA A 40 12.16 -30.82 16.81
C ALA A 40 11.75 -29.59 17.64
N ALA A 41 10.49 -29.16 17.55
CA ALA A 41 9.93 -28.07 18.35
C ALA A 41 9.35 -28.53 19.70
N GLY A 42 9.47 -29.83 20.02
CA GLY A 42 9.07 -30.43 21.28
C GLY A 42 7.62 -30.93 21.33
N PRO A 43 7.26 -31.71 22.36
CA PRO A 43 5.97 -32.41 22.44
C PRO A 43 4.76 -31.47 22.51
N GLY A 44 4.94 -30.26 23.04
CA GLY A 44 3.89 -29.23 23.03
C GLY A 44 3.53 -28.73 21.63
N ALA A 45 4.52 -28.64 20.72
CA ALA A 45 4.29 -28.24 19.33
C ALA A 45 3.58 -29.35 18.54
N VAL A 46 4.00 -30.60 18.73
CA VAL A 46 3.35 -31.78 18.12
C VAL A 46 1.88 -31.87 18.52
N ARG A 47 1.57 -31.74 19.82
CA ARG A 47 0.16 -31.76 20.30
C ARG A 47 -0.69 -30.65 19.67
N ARG A 48 -0.16 -29.42 19.61
CA ARG A 48 -0.86 -28.30 18.95
C ARG A 48 -1.09 -28.58 17.46
N ARG A 49 -0.10 -29.17 16.78
CA ARG A 49 -0.23 -29.50 15.37
C ARG A 49 -1.28 -30.58 15.13
N ALA A 50 -1.28 -31.65 15.93
CA ALA A 50 -2.27 -32.71 15.84
C ALA A 50 -3.70 -32.17 16.00
N ALA A 51 -3.92 -31.29 16.97
CA ALA A 51 -5.22 -30.63 17.14
C ALA A 51 -5.64 -29.79 15.92
N VAL A 52 -4.70 -29.14 15.24
CA VAL A 52 -4.98 -28.42 13.98
C VAL A 52 -5.34 -29.40 12.85
N LEU A 53 -4.66 -30.54 12.74
CA LEU A 53 -4.96 -31.54 11.72
C LEU A 53 -6.36 -32.15 11.91
N GLU A 54 -6.74 -32.46 13.15
CA GLU A 54 -8.10 -32.91 13.48
C GLU A 54 -9.16 -31.87 13.13
N LYS A 55 -8.89 -30.59 13.39
CA LYS A 55 -9.79 -29.51 12.99
C LYS A 55 -9.93 -29.42 11.46
N VAL A 56 -8.84 -29.61 10.72
CA VAL A 56 -8.88 -29.64 9.25
C VAL A 56 -9.69 -30.84 8.77
N ARG A 57 -9.48 -32.03 9.35
CA ARG A 57 -10.25 -33.24 9.05
C ARG A 57 -11.75 -33.01 9.21
N ALA A 58 -12.17 -32.57 10.39
CA ALA A 58 -13.58 -32.30 10.70
C ALA A 58 -14.22 -31.28 9.73
N GLN A 59 -13.47 -30.25 9.33
CA GLN A 59 -13.97 -29.24 8.39
C GLN A 59 -14.03 -29.71 6.93
N VAL A 60 -13.15 -30.62 6.53
CA VAL A 60 -13.13 -31.19 5.17
C VAL A 60 -14.21 -32.26 5.03
N GLU A 61 -14.40 -33.10 6.05
CA GLU A 61 -15.41 -34.17 6.07
C GLU A 61 -16.84 -33.63 6.29
N GLY A 62 -16.99 -32.54 7.04
CA GLY A 62 -18.28 -31.92 7.32
C GLY A 62 -19.00 -31.33 6.10
N ALA A 63 -20.29 -31.01 6.30
CA ALA A 63 -21.09 -30.33 5.29
C ALA A 63 -20.50 -28.96 4.96
N GLN A 64 -20.37 -28.67 3.65
CA GLN A 64 -19.86 -27.39 3.21
C GLN A 64 -20.94 -26.29 3.37
N PRO A 65 -20.58 -25.07 3.81
CA PRO A 65 -21.49 -23.94 3.75
C PRO A 65 -21.85 -23.60 2.31
N ALA A 66 -22.96 -22.86 2.11
CA ALA A 66 -23.32 -22.37 0.78
C ALA A 66 -22.17 -21.55 0.15
N PRO A 67 -21.93 -21.66 -1.18
CA PRO A 67 -20.82 -20.98 -1.85
C PRO A 67 -20.84 -19.47 -1.61
N ARG A 68 -19.77 -18.96 -1.00
CA ARG A 68 -19.60 -17.52 -0.77
C ARG A 68 -18.87 -16.87 -1.93
N LYS A 69 -19.27 -15.65 -2.29
CA LYS A 69 -18.55 -14.82 -3.25
C LYS A 69 -17.32 -14.22 -2.58
N VAL A 70 -16.13 -14.48 -3.12
CA VAL A 70 -14.92 -13.79 -2.68
C VAL A 70 -14.98 -12.37 -3.22
N ARG A 71 -14.97 -11.37 -2.34
CA ARG A 71 -14.93 -9.97 -2.75
C ARG A 71 -13.59 -9.70 -3.43
N LEU A 72 -13.62 -9.31 -4.70
CA LEU A 72 -12.44 -8.79 -5.39
C LEU A 72 -11.94 -7.55 -4.65
N ARG A 73 -10.64 -7.55 -4.34
CA ARG A 73 -9.98 -6.35 -3.84
C ARG A 73 -9.95 -5.33 -4.98
N ARG A 74 -10.64 -4.19 -4.80
CA ARG A 74 -10.54 -3.06 -5.73
C ARG A 74 -9.16 -2.45 -5.55
N ARG A 75 -8.42 -2.29 -6.65
CA ARG A 75 -7.17 -1.52 -6.66
C ARG A 75 -7.54 -0.05 -6.80
N PRO A 76 -7.32 0.80 -5.78
CA PRO A 76 -7.63 2.21 -5.89
C PRO A 76 -6.78 2.84 -6.98
N ARG A 77 -7.37 3.80 -7.69
CA ARG A 77 -6.66 4.62 -8.67
C ARG A 77 -6.63 6.03 -8.10
N SER A 78 -5.43 6.59 -7.97
CA SER A 78 -5.23 7.99 -7.64
C SER A 78 -6.13 8.87 -8.51
N SER A 79 -6.77 9.85 -7.89
CA SER A 79 -7.58 10.83 -8.61
C SER A 79 -6.73 11.97 -9.18
N LEU A 80 -5.41 11.92 -9.00
CA LEU A 80 -4.48 12.93 -9.50
C LEU A 80 -4.00 12.56 -10.90
N SER A 81 -3.61 13.57 -11.66
CA SER A 81 -3.02 13.42 -12.99
C SER A 81 -1.54 13.78 -12.95
N VAL A 82 -0.72 13.11 -13.79
CA VAL A 82 0.68 13.50 -14.02
C VAL A 82 0.72 14.97 -14.44
N GLY A 83 1.63 15.77 -13.91
CA GLY A 83 1.72 17.21 -14.18
C GLY A 83 0.89 18.08 -13.22
N GLN A 84 -0.06 17.51 -12.47
CA GLN A 84 -0.86 18.27 -11.52
C GLN A 84 0.01 18.84 -10.39
N VAL A 85 -0.19 20.12 -10.04
CA VAL A 85 0.52 20.79 -8.96
C VAL A 85 -0.37 20.87 -7.73
N LEU A 86 0.21 20.49 -6.60
CA LEU A 86 -0.36 20.49 -5.27
C LEU A 86 0.32 21.56 -4.43
N ALA A 87 -0.45 22.20 -3.56
CA ALA A 87 0.04 23.16 -2.59
C ALA A 87 -0.30 22.71 -1.17
N TYR A 88 0.64 22.97 -0.26
CA TYR A 88 0.47 22.77 1.17
C TYR A 88 1.01 23.98 1.93
N ARG A 89 0.18 24.54 2.83
CA ARG A 89 0.59 25.61 3.73
C ARG A 89 0.78 25.03 5.14
N THR A 90 2.00 25.15 5.66
CA THR A 90 2.32 24.79 7.05
C THR A 90 1.75 25.81 8.03
N ARG A 91 1.66 25.45 9.32
CA ARG A 91 1.14 26.33 10.38
C ARG A 91 1.92 27.63 10.56
N ASN A 92 3.20 27.65 10.19
CA ASN A 92 4.03 28.86 10.26
C ASN A 92 3.82 29.81 9.05
N GLY A 93 2.95 29.45 8.09
CA GLY A 93 2.64 30.24 6.90
C GLY A 93 3.49 29.92 5.67
N ARG A 94 4.48 29.03 5.76
CA ARG A 94 5.31 28.65 4.61
C ARG A 94 4.54 27.76 3.64
N MET A 95 4.62 28.09 2.35
CA MET A 95 4.03 27.32 1.27
C MET A 95 5.02 26.30 0.70
N HIS A 96 4.55 25.09 0.44
CA HIS A 96 5.25 24.06 -0.33
C HIS A 96 4.45 23.71 -1.56
N LEU A 97 5.12 23.72 -2.71
CA LEU A 97 4.56 23.25 -3.97
C LEU A 97 5.18 21.91 -4.34
N MET A 98 4.34 21.01 -4.82
CA MET A 98 4.70 19.65 -5.21
C MET A 98 3.98 19.33 -6.51
N ARG A 99 4.67 18.78 -7.50
CA ARG A 99 4.00 18.27 -8.71
C ARG A 99 3.88 16.76 -8.65
N VAL A 100 2.85 16.22 -9.29
CA VAL A 100 2.73 14.80 -9.59
C VAL A 100 3.65 14.51 -10.78
N ALA A 101 4.77 13.84 -10.52
CA ALA A 101 5.76 13.51 -11.53
C ALA A 101 5.38 12.27 -12.35
N ALA A 102 4.70 11.30 -11.73
CA ALA A 102 4.24 10.07 -12.37
C ALA A 102 3.08 9.43 -11.59
N LEU A 103 2.34 8.53 -12.24
CA LEU A 103 1.43 7.58 -11.59
C LEU A 103 2.02 6.17 -11.77
N ILE A 104 2.34 5.48 -10.68
CA ILE A 104 2.93 4.15 -10.71
C ILE A 104 1.92 3.08 -10.26
N ASP A 105 1.81 1.99 -11.00
CA ASP A 105 1.05 0.81 -10.58
C ASP A 105 1.82 0.03 -9.53
N MET A 106 1.43 0.19 -8.27
CA MET A 106 1.87 -0.68 -7.19
C MET A 106 0.98 -1.93 -7.16
N ARG A 107 1.57 -3.11 -7.37
CA ARG A 107 0.88 -4.42 -7.41
C ARG A 107 -0.19 -4.58 -6.33
N ASP A 108 0.11 -4.16 -5.10
CA ASP A 108 -0.76 -4.28 -3.95
C ASP A 108 -1.48 -3.00 -3.54
N CYS A 109 -1.14 -1.82 -4.07
CA CYS A 109 -1.76 -0.55 -3.66
C CYS A 109 -2.50 0.15 -4.80
N GLY A 110 -2.44 -0.37 -6.03
CA GLY A 110 -3.02 0.26 -7.21
C GLY A 110 -2.17 1.42 -7.74
N MET A 111 -2.78 2.30 -8.54
CA MET A 111 -2.09 3.42 -9.18
C MET A 111 -1.89 4.55 -8.18
N GLN A 112 -0.64 4.80 -7.79
CA GLN A 112 -0.26 5.77 -6.76
C GLN A 112 0.57 6.91 -7.35
N PRO A 113 0.43 8.15 -6.86
CA PRO A 113 1.17 9.29 -7.37
C PRO A 113 2.59 9.32 -6.77
N ALA A 114 3.57 9.57 -7.63
CA ALA A 114 4.90 10.02 -7.22
C ALA A 114 4.90 11.56 -7.29
N ILE A 115 5.29 12.19 -6.18
CA ILE A 115 5.37 13.64 -6.07
C ILE A 115 6.82 14.11 -6.06
N GLN A 116 7.06 15.28 -6.66
CA GLN A 116 8.34 15.98 -6.73
C GLN A 116 8.16 17.37 -6.14
N PHE A 117 9.02 17.74 -5.19
CA PHE A 117 9.00 19.09 -4.62
C PHE A 117 9.51 20.14 -5.62
N MET A 118 8.93 21.33 -5.56
CA MET A 118 9.32 22.48 -6.38
C MET A 118 10.10 23.51 -5.54
N GLU A 119 10.94 24.32 -6.19
CA GLU A 119 11.67 25.43 -5.52
C GLU A 119 10.77 26.66 -5.39
N TYR A 120 9.87 26.62 -4.41
CA TYR A 120 9.03 27.74 -4.03
C TYR A 120 9.30 28.16 -2.59
N ALA A 121 9.38 29.47 -2.35
CA ALA A 121 9.77 30.05 -1.07
C ALA A 121 8.80 31.11 -0.52
N GLU A 122 7.83 31.54 -1.32
CA GLU A 122 6.87 32.57 -0.90
C GLU A 122 5.74 31.96 -0.05
N ALA A 123 5.03 32.80 0.71
CA ALA A 123 3.91 32.39 1.55
C ALA A 123 2.56 32.38 0.81
N ALA A 124 2.46 33.18 -0.25
CA ALA A 124 1.28 33.28 -1.10
C ALA A 124 1.16 32.04 -2.00
N LEU A 125 -0.02 31.83 -2.59
CA LEU A 125 -0.13 30.91 -3.72
C LEU A 125 0.34 31.62 -4.98
N PRO A 126 1.17 30.99 -5.83
CA PRO A 126 1.54 31.60 -7.10
C PRO A 126 0.34 31.66 -8.04
N ASP A 127 0.38 32.59 -9.00
CA ASP A 127 -0.54 32.57 -10.14
C ASP A 127 -0.39 31.22 -10.88
N PRO A 128 -1.50 30.51 -11.19
CA PRO A 128 -1.46 29.28 -11.97
C PRO A 128 -0.63 29.35 -13.26
N GLN A 129 -0.55 30.52 -13.91
CA GLN A 129 0.24 30.73 -15.12
C GLN A 129 1.75 30.66 -14.86
N LEU A 130 2.19 30.97 -13.64
CA LEU A 130 3.60 30.93 -13.23
C LEU A 130 4.05 29.54 -12.79
N LEU A 131 3.13 28.59 -12.57
CA LEU A 131 3.48 27.23 -12.13
C LEU A 131 4.42 26.52 -13.11
N GLY A 132 4.31 26.82 -14.41
CA GLY A 132 5.17 26.22 -15.44
C GLY A 132 6.63 26.66 -15.38
N SER A 133 6.91 27.84 -14.81
CA SER A 133 8.26 28.42 -14.75
C SER A 133 9.00 28.11 -13.44
N ILE A 134 8.29 27.66 -12.40
CA ILE A 134 8.90 27.27 -11.13
C ILE A 134 9.63 25.93 -11.31
N PRO A 135 10.96 25.88 -11.07
CA PRO A 135 11.73 24.68 -11.29
C PRO A 135 11.49 23.63 -10.18
N ASP A 136 11.65 22.36 -10.54
CA ASP A 136 11.72 21.28 -9.57
C ASP A 136 12.95 21.46 -8.65
N ARG A 137 12.82 21.09 -7.39
CA ARG A 137 13.93 21.06 -6.43
C ARG A 137 14.93 19.97 -6.83
N ARG A 138 16.08 20.41 -7.36
CA ARG A 138 17.15 19.50 -7.85
C ARG A 138 18.15 19.08 -6.77
N ARG A 139 18.29 19.84 -5.68
CA ARG A 139 19.26 19.54 -4.63
C ARG A 139 18.67 18.56 -3.61
N HIS A 140 19.28 17.38 -3.53
CA HIS A 140 19.13 16.47 -2.39
C HIS A 140 19.87 17.06 -1.18
N PRO A 141 19.20 17.39 -0.06
CA PRO A 141 19.91 17.49 1.20
C PRO A 141 20.52 16.11 1.51
N LYS A 142 21.68 16.07 2.17
CA LYS A 142 22.42 14.83 2.53
C LYS A 142 21.61 13.77 3.31
N TRP A 143 20.36 14.07 3.67
CA TRP A 143 19.52 13.25 4.56
C TRP A 143 18.07 13.06 4.07
N LYS A 144 17.66 13.57 2.89
CA LYS A 144 16.21 13.67 2.55
C LYS A 144 15.90 13.37 1.06
N LYS A 145 14.76 12.70 0.88
CA LYS A 145 14.20 12.20 -0.39
C LYS A 145 13.47 13.33 -1.11
N VAL A 146 13.86 13.60 -2.36
CA VAL A 146 13.32 14.69 -3.20
C VAL A 146 12.03 14.25 -3.91
N GLU A 147 11.86 12.93 -4.04
CA GLU A 147 10.70 12.24 -4.59
C GLU A 147 10.05 11.37 -3.51
N LEU A 148 8.73 11.41 -3.40
CA LEU A 148 7.93 10.62 -2.46
C LEU A 148 6.76 9.96 -3.17
N TRP A 149 6.43 8.75 -2.74
CA TRP A 149 5.31 8.00 -3.26
C TRP A 149 4.21 8.03 -2.21
N ILE A 150 3.01 8.40 -2.60
CA ILE A 150 1.88 8.44 -1.68
C ILE A 150 1.10 7.14 -1.80
N ILE A 151 1.08 6.32 -0.75
CA ILE A 151 0.51 4.96 -0.79
C ILE A 151 -0.98 4.89 -0.44
N ASP A 152 -1.57 6.02 -0.05
CA ASP A 152 -2.95 6.16 0.39
C ASP A 152 -3.65 7.34 -0.30
N ASP A 153 -3.43 7.52 -1.61
CA ASP A 153 -3.97 8.69 -2.26
C ASP A 153 -5.51 8.63 -2.42
N THR A 154 -6.21 9.43 -1.61
CA THR A 154 -7.65 9.72 -1.75
C THR A 154 -7.91 11.23 -1.59
N PRO A 155 -8.94 11.80 -2.27
CA PRO A 155 -9.34 13.18 -2.05
C PRO A 155 -9.56 13.52 -0.57
N GLN A 156 -10.25 12.62 0.15
CA GLN A 156 -10.58 12.83 1.56
C GLN A 156 -9.33 12.95 2.44
N GLN A 157 -8.29 12.14 2.20
CA GLN A 157 -7.06 12.20 2.98
C GLN A 157 -6.23 13.44 2.67
N ARG A 158 -6.22 13.90 1.41
CA ARG A 158 -5.57 15.18 1.03
C ARG A 158 -6.25 16.37 1.67
N ASP A 159 -7.57 16.43 1.57
CA ASP A 159 -8.38 17.51 2.14
C ASP A 159 -8.24 17.57 3.66
N HIS A 160 -8.19 16.40 4.32
CA HIS A 160 -7.99 16.29 5.77
C HIS A 160 -6.70 16.94 6.26
N VAL A 161 -5.62 16.86 5.47
CA VAL A 161 -4.33 17.48 5.80
C VAL A 161 -4.17 18.87 5.18
N GLY A 162 -5.14 19.36 4.40
CA GLY A 162 -5.09 20.68 3.76
C GLY A 162 -4.20 20.75 2.52
N ILE A 163 -3.94 19.63 1.85
CA ILE A 163 -3.24 19.59 0.55
C ILE A 163 -4.27 19.77 -0.56
N GLN A 164 -4.08 20.79 -1.39
CA GLN A 164 -5.01 21.15 -2.46
C GLN A 164 -4.33 21.18 -3.82
N ALA A 165 -5.05 20.80 -4.88
CA ALA A 165 -4.59 20.97 -6.24
C ALA A 165 -4.75 22.44 -6.67
N VAL A 166 -3.69 23.04 -7.22
CA VAL A 166 -3.64 24.48 -7.54
C VAL A 166 -3.41 24.76 -9.02
N GLY A 167 -3.14 23.73 -9.81
CA GLY A 167 -2.98 23.87 -11.25
C GLY A 167 -2.25 22.69 -11.87
N PHE A 168 -1.63 22.94 -13.01
CA PHE A 168 -1.03 21.90 -13.82
C PHE A 168 0.23 22.42 -14.52
N ARG A 169 1.19 21.53 -14.73
CA ARG A 169 2.40 21.73 -15.52
C ARG A 169 2.41 20.69 -16.65
N SER A 170 2.90 21.07 -17.83
CA SER A 170 2.92 20.22 -19.02
C SER A 170 3.44 18.80 -18.73
N GLU A 171 2.75 17.79 -19.28
CA GLU A 171 3.13 16.38 -19.16
C GLU A 171 4.49 16.06 -19.79
N ALA A 172 5.00 16.93 -20.67
CA ALA A 172 6.33 16.79 -21.29
C ALA A 172 7.48 16.77 -20.26
N ASP A 173 7.23 17.22 -19.02
CA ASP A 173 8.16 17.16 -17.89
C ASP A 173 7.98 15.90 -17.01
N ALA A 174 7.25 14.88 -17.48
CA ALA A 174 7.16 13.59 -16.81
C ALA A 174 8.57 13.01 -16.67
N LEU A 175 9.02 12.86 -15.42
CA LEU A 175 10.31 12.24 -15.16
C LEU A 175 10.20 10.74 -15.47
N GLU A 176 11.25 10.15 -16.02
CA GLU A 176 11.46 8.70 -15.90
C GLU A 176 11.66 8.37 -14.41
N VAL A 177 10.56 8.24 -13.67
CA VAL A 177 10.60 7.91 -12.25
C VAL A 177 11.05 6.46 -12.14
N ARG A 178 12.32 6.26 -11.81
CA ARG A 178 12.86 4.94 -11.43
C ARG A 178 12.27 4.53 -10.08
N ASP A 179 12.13 3.21 -9.92
CA ASP A 179 11.65 2.46 -8.75
C ASP A 179 11.91 3.19 -7.40
N PRO A 180 10.91 3.31 -6.49
CA PRO A 180 11.00 4.14 -5.30
C PRO A 180 12.09 3.64 -4.37
N LYS A 181 12.77 4.59 -3.73
CA LYS A 181 13.48 4.33 -2.47
C LYS A 181 12.65 4.71 -1.23
N SER A 182 11.39 5.17 -1.41
CA SER A 182 10.61 5.90 -0.38
C SER A 182 9.11 5.90 -0.60
N ALA A 183 8.34 5.50 0.41
CA ALA A 183 6.89 5.67 0.49
C ALA A 183 6.51 6.54 1.69
N SER A 184 5.38 7.24 1.60
CA SER A 184 4.79 8.07 2.64
C SER A 184 3.27 8.09 2.48
N THR A 185 2.56 8.49 3.52
CA THR A 185 1.16 8.94 3.43
C THR A 185 1.07 10.46 3.33
N TRP A 186 -0.12 11.00 3.00
CA TRP A 186 -0.36 12.45 3.06
C TRP A 186 -0.15 13.03 4.47
N ALA A 187 -0.56 12.29 5.51
CA ALA A 187 -0.42 12.70 6.91
C ALA A 187 1.05 12.76 7.35
N GLU A 188 1.84 11.73 7.00
CA GLU A 188 3.28 11.71 7.30
C GLU A 188 4.03 12.83 6.56
N LEU A 189 3.65 13.09 5.32
CA LEU A 189 4.22 14.19 4.54
C LEU A 189 3.93 15.55 5.19
N ALA A 190 2.68 15.82 5.57
CA ALA A 190 2.29 17.04 6.24
C ALA A 190 3.05 17.20 7.57
N ALA A 191 3.07 16.16 8.42
CA ALA A 191 3.81 16.18 9.69
C ALA A 191 5.31 16.43 9.50
N TYR A 192 5.90 15.85 8.47
CA TYR A 192 7.28 16.08 8.10
C TYR A 192 7.56 17.53 7.66
N LEU A 193 6.66 18.16 6.92
CA LEU A 193 6.79 19.56 6.52
C LEU A 193 6.62 20.50 7.70
N GLU A 194 5.67 20.22 8.60
CA GLU A 194 5.48 20.97 9.83
C GLU A 194 6.72 20.91 10.74
N THR A 195 7.25 19.72 11.00
CA THR A 195 8.45 19.56 11.85
C THR A 195 9.69 20.22 11.25
N ARG A 196 9.83 20.21 9.92
CA ARG A 196 10.94 20.88 9.23
C ARG A 196 10.91 22.39 9.42
N ASP A 197 9.72 22.98 9.39
CA ASP A 197 9.55 24.42 9.36
C ASP A 197 9.23 25.01 10.74
N GLN A 198 9.29 24.20 11.81
CA GLN A 198 9.29 24.72 13.17
C GLN A 198 10.47 25.68 13.38
N PRO A 199 10.26 26.84 14.02
CA PRO A 199 11.36 27.72 14.40
C PRO A 199 12.31 26.98 15.36
N PRO A 200 13.63 27.25 15.30
CA PRO A 200 14.56 26.73 16.30
C PRO A 200 14.10 27.18 17.70
N THR A 201 14.05 26.22 18.62
CA THR A 201 13.67 26.44 20.03
C THR A 201 14.77 27.19 20.77
#